data_AF-A0A1B3NMY6-F1
#
_entry.id   AF-A0A1B3NMY6-F1
#
_cell.length_a   1.000
_cell.length_b   1.000
_cell.length_c   1.000
_cell.angle_alpha   90.00
_cell.angle_beta   90.00
_cell.angle_gamma   90.00
#
_symmetry.space_group_name_H-M   'P 1'
#
loop_
_entity.id
_entity.type
_entity.pdbx_description
1 polymer ?
#
loop_
_entity_poly.entity_id
_entity_poly.type
_entity_poly.pdbx_seq_one_letter_code
_entity_poly.pdbx_strand_id
1 'polypeptide(L)'
;MRLLVVLVVWASAGSAAAQDQNRRMFAPTVRAATECATRVLVSQGTTTAATDEAIREGARRAFGSQCRAEGLLLVSEHDRLYGAGTGRSFVDGPYFADFPRAARVRMNAPGGLTVTVNKPVRCPDMLQIHEVQDAGRDFSGVEQDDLLRNPKTDVDVLASFTRRMDARLSQARHVMARPVLEEFRRLPPMAMEACFPALRPVLASARLVAAQLEAQRIEMERQRADAERARIEAEQRRIEEQRIADLRRADELRLAELRRAEMQRAEEDRRRAAEEEAARKRAEAQRAEEERQRELRRPVNVLKRSYAHYAFVKQCFEFRSGYVSIFVSENEFGRARIAIKAIETKLKSLDGSINTDFAWAEAASSIGIVPERDTCQMALQLLMAAFQEIAPDAATPKKDF
;
A
#
# COMPACT_ATOMS: atom_id res chain seq x y z
N MET A 1 36.00 1.33 -23.88
CA MET A 1 34.70 1.79 -23.34
C MET A 1 33.90 2.41 -24.48
N ARG A 2 32.89 1.70 -25.02
CA ARG A 2 31.99 2.21 -26.07
C ARG A 2 30.61 2.39 -25.44
N LEU A 3 30.14 3.63 -25.33
CA LEU A 3 28.77 3.96 -24.89
C LEU A 3 27.81 3.75 -26.07
N LEU A 4 26.81 2.90 -25.88
CA LEU A 4 25.69 2.69 -26.78
C LEU A 4 24.55 3.64 -26.34
N VAL A 5 24.29 4.67 -27.13
CA VAL A 5 23.14 5.57 -26.97
C VAL A 5 21.96 4.93 -27.71
N VAL A 6 20.97 4.45 -26.96
CA VAL A 6 19.71 3.93 -27.52
C VAL A 6 18.76 5.13 -27.71
N LEU A 7 18.64 5.56 -28.95
CA LEU A 7 17.63 6.54 -29.40
C LEU A 7 16.29 5.81 -29.53
N VAL A 8 15.40 6.00 -28.56
CA VAL A 8 14.03 5.47 -28.63
C VAL A 8 13.18 6.44 -29.46
N VAL A 9 13.08 6.18 -30.77
CA VAL A 9 12.13 6.86 -31.65
C VAL A 9 10.75 6.26 -31.38
N TRP A 10 9.93 6.95 -30.60
CA TRP A 10 8.50 6.64 -30.49
C TRP A 10 7.80 7.13 -31.76
N ALA A 11 7.61 6.21 -32.70
CA ALA A 11 6.72 6.42 -33.83
C ALA A 11 5.28 6.53 -33.32
N SER A 12 4.78 7.75 -33.15
CA SER A 12 3.36 8.04 -32.89
C SER A 12 2.55 7.79 -34.16
N ALA A 13 2.37 6.52 -34.53
CA ALA A 13 1.40 6.06 -35.52
C ALA A 13 -0.02 5.99 -34.91
N GLY A 14 -0.37 6.98 -34.08
CA GLY A 14 -1.73 7.27 -33.60
C GLY A 14 -2.55 7.90 -34.71
N SER A 15 -2.88 7.06 -35.70
CA SER A 15 -4.05 7.07 -36.58
C SER A 15 -4.52 8.41 -37.18
N ALA A 16 -4.18 8.62 -38.45
CA ALA A 16 -4.89 9.55 -39.34
C ALA A 16 -6.42 9.37 -39.29
N ALA A 17 -6.89 8.15 -39.01
CA ALA A 17 -8.31 7.84 -38.77
C ALA A 17 -8.88 8.50 -37.49
N ALA A 18 -8.13 8.56 -36.38
CA ALA A 18 -8.59 9.25 -35.16
C ALA A 18 -8.58 10.77 -35.36
N GLN A 19 -7.61 11.30 -36.10
CA GLN A 19 -7.59 12.71 -36.46
C GLN A 19 -8.80 13.10 -37.33
N ASP A 20 -9.17 12.25 -38.30
CA ASP A 20 -10.37 12.48 -39.12
C ASP A 20 -11.66 12.40 -38.30
N GLN A 21 -11.76 11.43 -37.39
CA GLN A 21 -12.91 11.33 -36.49
C GLN A 21 -13.04 12.55 -35.57
N ASN A 22 -11.94 13.02 -34.98
CA ASN A 22 -11.93 14.21 -34.13
C ASN A 22 -12.34 15.47 -34.93
N ARG A 23 -11.90 15.61 -36.19
CA ARG A 23 -12.32 16.72 -37.05
C ARG A 23 -13.83 16.71 -37.31
N ARG A 24 -14.40 15.53 -37.56
CA ARG A 24 -15.86 15.39 -37.76
C ARG A 24 -16.65 15.74 -36.51
N MET A 25 -16.19 15.32 -35.34
CA MET A 25 -16.83 15.64 -34.05
C MET A 25 -16.73 17.13 -33.71
N PHE A 26 -15.63 17.79 -34.09
CA PHE A 26 -15.40 19.20 -33.77
C PHE A 26 -16.08 20.18 -34.74
N ALA A 27 -16.36 19.76 -35.97
CA ALA A 27 -16.93 20.62 -37.02
C ALA A 27 -18.24 21.37 -36.65
N PRO A 28 -19.21 20.78 -35.93
CA PRO A 28 -20.41 21.49 -35.49
C PRO A 28 -20.10 22.66 -34.55
N THR A 29 -19.18 22.48 -33.61
CA THR A 29 -18.75 23.51 -32.66
C THR A 29 -18.07 24.68 -33.38
N VAL A 30 -17.19 24.38 -34.33
CA VAL A 30 -16.55 25.38 -35.21
C VAL A 30 -17.60 26.14 -36.01
N ARG A 31 -18.62 25.45 -36.55
CA ARG A 31 -19.71 26.08 -37.32
C ARG A 31 -20.53 27.04 -36.45
N ALA A 32 -20.97 26.61 -35.27
CA ALA A 32 -21.78 27.41 -34.37
C ALA A 32 -21.05 28.68 -33.91
N ALA A 33 -19.78 28.56 -33.50
CA ALA A 33 -18.96 29.70 -33.12
C ALA A 33 -18.78 30.70 -34.27
N THR A 34 -18.56 30.18 -35.48
CA THR A 34 -18.42 31.02 -36.68
C THR A 34 -19.72 31.73 -37.05
N GLU A 35 -20.86 31.07 -36.93
CA GLU A 35 -22.17 31.65 -37.21
C GLU A 35 -22.55 32.75 -36.22
N CYS A 36 -22.30 32.54 -34.92
CA CYS A 36 -22.55 33.56 -33.90
C CYS A 36 -21.74 34.84 -34.21
N ALA A 37 -20.42 34.70 -34.37
CA ALA A 37 -19.56 35.84 -34.65
C ALA A 37 -19.90 36.52 -35.98
N THR A 38 -20.24 35.74 -37.02
CA THR A 38 -20.68 36.30 -38.32
C THR A 38 -21.98 37.10 -38.17
N ARG A 39 -22.95 36.64 -37.37
CA ARG A 39 -24.20 37.36 -37.10
C ARG A 39 -23.95 38.70 -36.39
N VAL A 40 -23.05 38.70 -35.42
CA VAL A 40 -22.63 39.94 -34.73
C VAL A 40 -21.99 40.91 -35.72
N LEU A 41 -21.06 40.44 -36.55
CA LEU A 41 -20.40 41.27 -37.58
C LEU A 41 -21.41 41.91 -38.54
N VAL A 42 -22.36 41.13 -39.06
CA VAL A 42 -23.42 41.62 -39.97
C VAL A 42 -24.33 42.63 -39.25
N SER A 43 -24.70 42.37 -37.98
CA SER A 43 -25.52 43.31 -37.19
C SER A 43 -24.81 44.64 -36.92
N GLN A 44 -23.47 44.65 -36.95
CA GLN A 44 -22.63 45.85 -36.83
C GLN A 44 -22.34 46.52 -38.19
N GLY A 45 -22.97 46.05 -39.27
CA GLY A 45 -22.79 46.61 -40.62
C GLY A 45 -21.51 46.15 -41.32
N THR A 46 -20.82 45.13 -40.83
CA THR A 46 -19.64 44.57 -41.52
C THR A 46 -20.09 43.84 -42.78
N THR A 47 -19.53 44.22 -43.93
CA THR A 47 -19.84 43.62 -45.23
C THR A 47 -18.74 42.67 -45.69
N THR A 48 -18.99 41.92 -46.77
CA THR A 48 -17.98 41.01 -47.36
C THR A 48 -16.76 41.71 -47.94
N ALA A 49 -16.86 43.02 -48.21
CA ALA A 49 -15.76 43.85 -48.69
C ALA A 49 -14.81 44.32 -47.56
N ALA A 50 -15.13 44.05 -46.29
CA ALA A 50 -14.26 44.39 -45.17
C ALA A 50 -12.92 43.65 -45.27
N THR A 51 -11.84 44.30 -44.79
CA THR A 51 -10.50 43.70 -44.74
C THR A 51 -10.49 42.50 -43.79
N ASP A 52 -9.59 41.53 -44.06
CA ASP A 52 -9.47 40.32 -43.22
C ASP A 52 -9.19 40.68 -41.75
N GLU A 53 -8.40 41.73 -41.51
CA GLU A 53 -8.11 42.22 -40.17
C GLU A 53 -9.35 42.78 -39.46
N ALA A 54 -10.16 43.58 -40.16
CA ALA A 54 -11.41 44.10 -39.59
C ALA A 54 -12.39 42.98 -39.22
N ILE A 55 -12.45 41.92 -40.03
CA ILE A 55 -13.29 40.75 -39.76
C ILE A 55 -12.76 39.97 -38.55
N ARG A 56 -11.44 39.76 -38.43
CA ARG A 56 -10.83 39.07 -37.27
C ARG A 56 -11.06 39.84 -35.97
N GLU A 57 -10.78 41.15 -35.96
CA GLU A 57 -10.93 41.98 -34.77
C GLU A 57 -12.40 42.09 -34.34
N GLY A 58 -13.33 42.21 -35.30
CA GLY A 58 -14.76 42.16 -34.99
C GLY A 58 -15.18 40.81 -34.38
N ALA A 59 -14.64 39.69 -34.88
CA ALA A 59 -14.91 38.37 -34.31
C ALA A 59 -14.33 38.18 -32.89
N ARG A 60 -13.12 38.68 -32.63
CA ARG A 60 -12.52 38.69 -31.28
C ARG A 60 -13.39 39.46 -30.29
N ARG A 61 -13.88 40.64 -30.68
CA ARG A 61 -14.83 41.41 -29.86
C ARG A 61 -16.14 40.67 -29.62
N ALA A 62 -16.65 39.96 -30.64
CA ALA A 62 -17.86 39.14 -30.51
C ALA A 62 -17.67 38.01 -29.48
N PHE A 63 -16.57 37.26 -29.52
CA PHE A 63 -16.27 36.23 -28.50
C PHE A 63 -15.98 36.81 -27.11
N GLY A 64 -15.50 38.05 -27.02
CA GLY A 64 -15.38 38.76 -25.74
C GLY A 64 -16.73 39.20 -25.15
N SER A 65 -17.81 39.17 -25.92
CA SER A 65 -19.11 39.71 -25.54
C SER A 65 -20.28 38.78 -25.93
N GLN A 66 -20.97 39.04 -27.04
CA GLN A 66 -22.24 38.37 -27.37
C GLN A 66 -22.08 36.87 -27.69
N CYS A 67 -20.89 36.43 -28.09
CA CYS A 67 -20.60 35.05 -28.49
C CYS A 67 -19.61 34.36 -27.52
N ARG A 68 -19.59 34.79 -26.24
CA ARG A 68 -18.66 34.26 -25.24
C ARG A 68 -18.87 32.78 -24.94
N ALA A 69 -20.12 32.31 -24.92
CA ALA A 69 -20.44 30.92 -24.64
C ALA A 69 -19.90 29.99 -25.74
N GLU A 70 -20.11 30.38 -27.01
CA GLU A 70 -19.63 29.64 -28.18
C GLU A 70 -18.09 29.64 -28.26
N GLY A 71 -17.44 30.75 -27.91
CA GLY A 71 -15.99 30.84 -27.84
C GLY A 71 -15.39 29.92 -26.77
N LEU A 72 -15.99 29.86 -25.58
CA LEU A 72 -15.54 28.96 -24.50
C LEU A 72 -15.75 27.48 -24.87
N LEU A 73 -16.90 27.16 -25.46
CA LEU A 73 -17.22 25.81 -25.93
C LEU A 73 -16.24 25.36 -27.02
N LEU A 74 -15.85 26.26 -27.92
CA LEU A 74 -14.87 25.98 -28.97
C LEU A 74 -13.50 25.60 -28.38
N VAL A 75 -13.06 26.31 -27.34
CA VAL A 75 -11.80 25.99 -26.63
C VAL A 75 -11.90 24.66 -25.89
N SER A 76 -12.97 24.45 -25.11
CA SER A 76 -13.11 23.24 -24.28
C SER A 76 -13.26 21.97 -25.12
N GLU A 77 -14.01 22.02 -26.22
CA GLU A 77 -14.15 20.86 -27.11
C GLU A 77 -12.86 20.54 -27.85
N HIS A 78 -12.07 21.56 -28.21
CA HIS A 78 -10.76 21.32 -28.79
C HIS A 78 -9.82 20.66 -27.77
N ASP A 79 -9.79 21.15 -26.53
CA ASP A 79 -9.00 20.55 -25.44
C ASP A 79 -9.39 19.10 -25.17
N ARG A 80 -10.69 18.80 -25.21
CA ARG A 80 -11.22 17.44 -25.03
C ARG A 80 -10.76 16.48 -26.13
N LEU A 81 -10.65 16.94 -27.37
CA LEU A 81 -10.35 16.10 -28.53
C LEU A 81 -8.86 16.01 -28.88
N TYR A 82 -8.09 17.06 -28.59
CA TYR A 82 -6.70 17.18 -29.03
C TYR A 82 -5.69 17.33 -27.87
N GLY A 83 -6.18 17.36 -26.62
CA GLY A 83 -5.37 17.45 -25.41
C GLY A 83 -5.51 18.79 -24.70
N ALA A 84 -5.45 18.77 -23.37
CA ALA A 84 -5.64 19.95 -22.54
C ALA A 84 -4.62 21.06 -22.87
N GLY A 85 -5.12 22.30 -22.99
CA GLY A 85 -4.31 23.49 -23.28
C GLY A 85 -4.09 23.78 -24.77
N THR A 86 -4.59 22.93 -25.68
CA THR A 86 -4.45 23.10 -27.14
C THR A 86 -5.50 24.03 -27.74
N GLY A 87 -6.68 24.14 -27.10
CA GLY A 87 -7.84 24.85 -27.62
C GLY A 87 -7.62 26.35 -27.74
N ARG A 88 -6.94 26.96 -26.77
CA ARG A 88 -6.65 28.40 -26.84
C ARG A 88 -5.68 28.73 -27.98
N SER A 89 -4.62 27.93 -28.14
CA SER A 89 -3.69 28.10 -29.28
C SER A 89 -4.36 27.86 -30.63
N PHE A 90 -5.33 26.94 -30.70
CA PHE A 90 -6.11 26.69 -31.90
C PHE A 90 -7.00 27.90 -32.26
N VAL A 91 -7.72 28.43 -31.27
CA VAL A 91 -8.61 29.58 -31.46
C VAL A 91 -7.80 30.81 -31.87
N ASP A 92 -6.76 31.15 -31.10
CA ASP A 92 -5.96 32.36 -31.31
C ASP A 92 -5.12 32.31 -32.61
N GLY A 93 -4.82 31.11 -33.12
CA GLY A 93 -4.04 30.88 -34.33
C GLY A 93 -4.87 30.38 -35.53
N PRO A 94 -4.85 29.07 -35.84
CA PRO A 94 -5.46 28.52 -37.07
C PRO A 94 -6.92 28.89 -37.30
N TYR A 95 -7.74 28.94 -36.25
CA TYR A 95 -9.15 29.29 -36.38
C TYR A 95 -9.34 30.73 -36.84
N PHE A 96 -8.76 31.72 -36.16
CA PHE A 96 -8.89 33.13 -36.55
C PHE A 96 -8.16 33.45 -37.86
N ALA A 97 -7.11 32.71 -38.22
CA ALA A 97 -6.48 32.82 -39.53
C ALA A 97 -7.46 32.47 -40.67
N ASP A 98 -8.29 31.44 -40.48
CA ASP A 98 -9.28 30.99 -41.48
C ASP A 98 -10.64 31.69 -41.39
N PHE A 99 -10.94 32.33 -40.26
CA PHE A 99 -12.23 32.93 -39.97
C PHE A 99 -12.74 33.90 -41.06
N PRO A 100 -11.93 34.82 -41.64
CA PRO A 100 -12.42 35.73 -42.69
C PRO A 100 -13.01 35.02 -43.91
N ARG A 101 -12.37 33.93 -44.35
CA ARG A 101 -12.88 33.08 -45.43
C ARG A 101 -14.22 32.46 -45.04
N ALA A 102 -14.28 31.86 -43.86
CA ALA A 102 -15.47 31.17 -43.36
C ALA A 102 -16.66 32.13 -43.13
N ALA A 103 -16.39 33.36 -42.69
CA ALA A 103 -17.37 34.40 -42.47
C ALA A 103 -17.96 34.92 -43.80
N ARG A 104 -17.12 35.23 -44.80
CA ARG A 104 -17.58 35.71 -46.12
C ARG A 104 -18.48 34.70 -46.82
N VAL A 105 -18.16 33.40 -46.75
CA VAL A 105 -19.02 32.34 -47.30
C VAL A 105 -20.42 32.38 -46.68
N ARG A 106 -20.52 32.63 -45.38
CA ARG A 106 -21.80 32.72 -44.65
C ARG A 106 -22.56 34.02 -44.90
N MET A 107 -21.83 35.13 -45.05
CA MET A 107 -22.42 36.42 -45.43
C MET A 107 -23.02 36.39 -46.84
N ASN A 108 -22.44 35.62 -47.76
CA ASN A 108 -22.91 35.49 -49.15
C ASN A 108 -23.94 34.37 -49.37
N ALA A 109 -24.27 33.58 -48.35
CA ALA A 109 -25.18 32.44 -48.52
C ALA A 109 -26.61 32.93 -48.86
N PRO A 110 -27.28 32.36 -49.90
CA PRO A 110 -28.66 32.71 -50.25
C PRO A 110 -29.60 32.30 -49.10
N GLY A 111 -30.28 33.29 -48.50
CA GLY A 111 -31.01 33.15 -47.23
C GLY A 111 -30.27 33.76 -46.01
N GLY A 112 -29.25 34.58 -46.26
CA GLY A 112 -28.38 35.20 -45.26
C GLY A 112 -29.11 35.74 -44.02
N LEU A 113 -28.42 35.64 -42.88
CA LEU A 113 -28.82 36.03 -41.52
C LEU A 113 -29.73 37.28 -41.49
N THR A 114 -31.02 37.10 -41.72
CA THR A 114 -32.01 38.17 -41.67
C THR A 114 -32.24 38.48 -40.20
N VAL A 115 -31.60 39.55 -39.72
CA VAL A 115 -31.96 40.16 -38.44
C VAL A 115 -33.42 40.60 -38.59
N THR A 116 -34.33 39.86 -37.99
CA THR A 116 -35.74 40.23 -37.89
C THR A 116 -35.83 41.49 -37.04
N VAL A 117 -35.80 42.65 -37.71
CA VAL A 117 -36.06 43.94 -37.06
C VAL A 117 -37.48 43.90 -36.50
N ASN A 118 -37.59 44.00 -35.18
CA ASN A 118 -38.83 43.94 -34.42
C ASN A 118 -39.91 44.83 -35.03
N LYS A 119 -41.04 44.23 -35.44
CA LYS A 119 -42.26 44.99 -35.74
C LYS A 119 -42.76 45.68 -34.47
N PRO A 120 -43.30 46.92 -34.55
CA PRO A 120 -43.93 47.58 -33.40
C PRO A 120 -45.08 46.72 -32.89
N VAL A 121 -45.07 46.43 -31.58
CA VAL A 121 -46.09 45.63 -30.93
C VAL A 121 -47.40 46.41 -30.95
N ARG A 122 -48.42 45.91 -31.66
CA ARG A 122 -49.79 46.42 -31.55
C ARG A 122 -50.36 45.96 -30.21
N CYS A 123 -50.65 46.90 -29.32
CA CYS A 123 -51.47 46.60 -28.15
C CYS A 123 -52.89 46.24 -28.64
N PRO A 124 -53.51 45.17 -28.12
CA PRO A 124 -54.91 44.86 -28.43
C PRO A 124 -55.78 46.07 -28.07
N ASP A 125 -56.66 46.49 -29.00
CA ASP A 125 -57.62 47.58 -28.76
C ASP A 125 -58.59 47.14 -27.66
N MET A 126 -58.35 47.63 -26.44
CA MET A 126 -59.25 47.43 -25.31
C MET A 126 -60.44 48.37 -25.49
N LEU A 127 -61.55 47.83 -25.99
CA LEU A 127 -62.88 48.38 -25.73
C LEU A 127 -62.96 48.76 -24.24
N GLN A 128 -63.44 49.98 -23.98
CA GLN A 128 -63.65 50.55 -22.65
C GLN A 128 -64.39 49.55 -21.74
N ILE A 129 -63.65 48.79 -20.96
CA ILE A 129 -64.22 48.00 -19.86
C ILE A 129 -64.39 49.00 -18.72
N HIS A 130 -65.65 49.37 -18.49
CA HIS A 130 -66.08 50.22 -17.38
C HIS A 130 -65.41 49.83 -16.07
N GLU A 131 -65.06 50.87 -15.31
CA GLU A 131 -64.66 50.85 -13.91
C GLU A 131 -65.32 49.70 -13.13
N VAL A 132 -64.53 48.68 -12.80
CA VAL A 132 -64.83 47.85 -11.63
C VAL A 132 -64.41 48.68 -10.42
N GLN A 133 -65.33 49.53 -9.96
CA GLN A 133 -65.27 50.18 -8.66
C GLN A 133 -65.35 49.11 -7.57
N ASP A 134 -64.21 48.55 -7.20
CA ASP A 134 -64.00 47.84 -5.93
C ASP A 134 -62.60 48.17 -5.37
N ALA A 135 -62.09 49.36 -5.71
CA ALA A 135 -60.97 49.99 -5.02
C ALA A 135 -61.50 50.60 -3.70
N GLY A 136 -61.63 49.79 -2.65
CA GLY A 136 -62.07 50.32 -1.36
C GLY A 136 -62.13 49.35 -0.17
N ARG A 137 -61.88 48.06 -0.33
CA ARG A 137 -61.64 47.19 0.84
C ARG A 137 -60.16 47.00 1.05
N ASP A 138 -59.63 47.68 2.07
CA ASP A 138 -58.34 47.38 2.67
C ASP A 138 -58.33 45.91 3.12
N PHE A 139 -57.53 45.08 2.43
CA PHE A 139 -57.34 43.67 2.77
C PHE A 139 -56.38 43.46 3.95
N SER A 140 -55.89 44.55 4.57
CA SER A 140 -54.96 44.52 5.70
C SER A 140 -55.53 43.85 6.95
N GLY A 141 -56.86 43.86 7.13
CA GLY A 141 -57.50 43.33 8.35
C GLY A 141 -57.65 41.81 8.44
N VAL A 142 -57.73 41.09 7.31
CA VAL A 142 -57.94 39.62 7.32
C VAL A 142 -56.62 38.85 7.19
N GLU A 143 -55.59 39.46 6.61
CA GLU A 143 -54.28 38.79 6.40
C GLU A 143 -53.40 38.74 7.66
N GLN A 144 -53.56 39.67 8.61
CA GLN A 144 -52.69 39.71 9.79
C GLN A 144 -53.04 38.63 10.83
N ASP A 145 -54.32 38.27 10.95
CA ASP A 145 -54.80 37.31 11.97
C ASP A 145 -54.53 35.84 11.56
N ASP A 146 -54.48 35.57 10.25
CA ASP A 146 -54.20 34.24 9.69
C ASP A 146 -52.69 33.92 9.58
N LEU A 147 -51.85 34.95 9.43
CA LEU A 147 -50.38 34.82 9.43
C LEU A 147 -49.81 34.60 10.84
N LEU A 148 -50.50 35.05 11.89
CA LEU A 148 -50.10 34.84 13.29
C LEU A 148 -50.47 33.46 13.83
N ARG A 149 -51.50 32.79 13.27
CA ARG A 149 -51.97 31.48 13.76
C ARG A 149 -51.28 30.28 13.14
N ASN A 150 -50.62 30.43 11.99
CA ASN A 150 -49.85 29.36 11.36
C ASN A 150 -48.69 29.97 10.56
N PRO A 151 -47.41 29.67 10.90
CA PRO A 151 -46.28 30.07 10.07
C PRO A 151 -46.32 29.25 8.77
N LYS A 152 -47.07 29.77 7.80
CA LYS A 152 -47.13 29.26 6.44
C LYS A 152 -45.74 29.43 5.82
N THR A 153 -45.24 28.38 5.18
CA THR A 153 -43.97 28.47 4.44
C THR A 153 -44.15 29.43 3.26
N ASP A 154 -43.07 30.02 2.75
CA ASP A 154 -43.14 30.95 1.59
C ASP A 154 -43.89 30.34 0.38
N VAL A 155 -43.88 29.01 0.28
CA VAL A 155 -44.62 28.21 -0.72
C VAL A 155 -46.13 28.31 -0.54
N ASP A 156 -46.63 28.31 0.70
CA ASP A 156 -48.06 28.41 1.01
C ASP A 156 -48.60 29.82 0.71
N VAL A 157 -47.78 30.85 0.93
CA VAL A 157 -48.10 32.24 0.57
C VAL A 157 -48.21 32.36 -0.94
N LEU A 158 -47.24 31.83 -1.70
CA LEU A 158 -47.26 31.83 -3.16
C LEU A 158 -48.46 31.01 -3.72
N ALA A 159 -48.78 29.87 -3.11
CA ALA A 159 -49.95 29.04 -3.47
C ALA A 159 -51.28 29.74 -3.15
N SER A 160 -51.34 30.57 -2.11
CA SER A 160 -52.53 31.37 -1.79
C SER A 160 -52.69 32.55 -2.76
N PHE A 161 -51.58 33.18 -3.16
CA PHE A 161 -51.57 34.26 -4.14
C PHE A 161 -51.99 33.75 -5.52
N THR A 162 -51.40 32.65 -5.98
CA THR A 162 -51.76 32.02 -7.26
C THR A 162 -53.22 31.58 -7.27
N ARG A 163 -53.75 30.95 -6.21
CA ARG A 163 -55.18 30.60 -6.12
C ARG A 163 -56.10 31.82 -6.18
N ARG A 164 -55.75 32.92 -5.52
CA ARG A 164 -56.55 34.17 -5.55
C ARG A 164 -56.45 34.86 -6.91
N MET A 165 -55.29 34.82 -7.55
CA MET A 165 -55.11 35.36 -8.89
C MET A 165 -55.86 34.51 -9.93
N ASP A 166 -55.86 33.19 -9.81
CA ASP A 166 -56.67 32.28 -10.63
C ASP A 166 -58.17 32.50 -10.41
N ALA A 167 -58.62 32.73 -9.17
CA ALA A 167 -60.01 33.05 -8.87
C ALA A 167 -60.44 34.39 -9.48
N ARG A 168 -59.59 35.43 -9.42
CA ARG A 168 -59.84 36.72 -10.10
C ARG A 168 -59.81 36.58 -11.61
N LEU A 169 -58.88 35.79 -12.16
CA LEU A 169 -58.83 35.47 -13.58
C LEU A 169 -60.04 34.64 -14.02
N SER A 170 -60.57 33.74 -13.19
CA SER A 170 -61.79 32.99 -13.49
C SER A 170 -63.04 33.87 -13.45
N GLN A 171 -63.09 34.84 -12.52
CA GLN A 171 -64.14 35.87 -12.49
C GLN A 171 -64.05 36.81 -13.71
N ALA A 172 -62.83 37.26 -14.07
CA ALA A 172 -62.60 38.09 -15.26
C ALA A 172 -62.86 37.32 -16.58
N ARG A 173 -62.62 36.00 -16.61
CA ARG A 173 -62.98 35.10 -17.73
C ARG A 173 -64.46 35.09 -18.06
N HIS A 174 -65.34 35.43 -17.11
CA HIS A 174 -66.78 35.54 -17.38
C HIS A 174 -67.18 36.87 -18.03
N VAL A 175 -66.31 37.89 -18.01
CA VAL A 175 -66.57 39.23 -18.56
C VAL A 175 -65.72 39.52 -19.80
N MET A 176 -64.55 38.88 -19.93
CA MET A 176 -63.65 39.00 -21.07
C MET A 176 -63.80 37.82 -22.03
N ALA A 177 -64.01 38.10 -23.32
CA ALA A 177 -64.00 37.07 -24.35
C ALA A 177 -62.66 36.31 -24.33
N ARG A 178 -62.72 34.97 -24.15
CA ARG A 178 -61.61 33.99 -24.23
C ARG A 178 -60.46 34.34 -25.23
N PRO A 179 -60.72 34.86 -26.45
CA PRO A 179 -59.66 35.32 -27.35
C PRO A 179 -58.73 36.42 -26.79
N VAL A 180 -59.24 37.37 -26.01
CA VAL A 180 -58.43 38.48 -25.45
C VAL A 180 -57.43 37.98 -24.40
N LEU A 181 -57.85 37.01 -23.58
CA LEU A 181 -56.97 36.37 -22.59
C LEU A 181 -55.88 35.50 -23.23
N GLU A 182 -56.15 34.90 -24.39
CA GLU A 182 -55.13 34.15 -25.15
C GLU A 182 -54.13 35.09 -25.84
N GLU A 183 -54.57 36.23 -26.38
CA GLU A 183 -53.66 37.27 -26.86
C GLU A 183 -52.82 37.86 -25.71
N PHE A 184 -53.44 38.14 -24.57
CA PHE A 184 -52.74 38.64 -23.38
C PHE A 184 -51.65 37.67 -22.91
N ARG A 185 -51.93 36.36 -22.89
CA ARG A 185 -50.94 35.31 -22.55
C ARG A 185 -49.78 35.20 -23.54
N ARG A 186 -49.97 35.64 -24.79
CA ARG A 186 -48.95 35.61 -25.83
C ARG A 186 -48.08 36.88 -25.85
N LEU A 187 -48.49 37.94 -25.14
CA LEU A 187 -47.70 39.16 -25.06
C LEU A 187 -46.43 38.90 -24.22
N PRO A 188 -45.24 39.29 -24.70
CA PRO A 188 -44.05 39.25 -23.87
C PRO A 188 -44.22 40.20 -22.66
N PRO A 189 -43.56 39.93 -21.52
CA PRO A 189 -43.73 40.72 -20.29
C PRO A 189 -43.50 42.23 -20.51
N MET A 190 -42.56 42.58 -21.39
CA MET A 190 -42.26 43.96 -21.78
C MET A 190 -43.42 44.63 -22.52
N ALA A 191 -44.18 43.88 -23.32
CA ALA A 191 -45.37 44.40 -24.01
C ALA A 191 -46.57 44.53 -23.08
N MET A 192 -46.72 43.63 -22.08
CA MET A 192 -47.76 43.76 -21.06
C MET A 192 -47.62 45.07 -20.27
N GLU A 193 -46.39 45.47 -19.92
CA GLU A 193 -46.14 46.72 -19.18
C GLU A 193 -46.34 48.00 -19.99
N ALA A 194 -46.23 47.89 -21.32
CA ALA A 194 -46.50 48.98 -22.24
C ALA A 194 -48.00 49.16 -22.48
N CYS A 195 -48.74 48.06 -22.64
CA CYS A 195 -50.17 48.08 -22.92
C CYS A 195 -51.04 48.25 -21.66
N PHE A 196 -50.55 47.87 -20.46
CA PHE A 196 -51.32 47.88 -19.21
C PHE A 196 -50.54 48.50 -18.03
N PRO A 197 -50.45 49.84 -17.96
CA PRO A 197 -49.64 50.52 -16.95
C PRO A 197 -50.10 50.23 -15.51
N ALA A 198 -51.38 49.94 -15.27
CA ALA A 198 -51.91 49.60 -13.95
C ALA A 198 -51.36 48.28 -13.37
N LEU A 199 -50.82 47.38 -14.21
CA LEU A 199 -50.24 46.11 -13.77
C LEU A 199 -48.77 46.23 -13.32
N ARG A 200 -48.11 47.37 -13.58
CA ARG A 200 -46.71 47.60 -13.21
C ARG A 200 -46.38 47.31 -11.74
N PRO A 201 -47.13 47.77 -10.73
CA PRO A 201 -46.79 47.49 -9.33
C PRO A 201 -46.88 46.00 -9.00
N VAL A 202 -47.86 45.29 -9.58
CA VAL A 202 -48.05 43.84 -9.37
C VAL A 202 -46.95 43.02 -10.06
N LEU A 203 -46.56 43.40 -11.28
CA LEU A 203 -45.45 42.77 -11.99
C LEU A 203 -44.10 43.07 -11.33
N ALA A 204 -43.93 44.27 -10.76
CA ALA A 204 -42.74 44.63 -9.99
C ALA A 204 -42.63 43.80 -8.71
N SER A 205 -43.71 43.64 -7.94
CA SER A 205 -43.71 42.78 -6.75
C SER A 205 -43.48 41.30 -7.11
N ALA A 206 -44.08 40.81 -8.21
CA ALA A 206 -43.86 39.44 -8.67
C ALA A 206 -42.41 39.19 -9.09
N ARG A 207 -41.76 40.14 -9.78
CA ARG A 207 -40.34 40.08 -10.13
C ARG A 207 -39.44 40.06 -8.90
N LEU A 208 -39.77 40.85 -7.87
CA LEU A 208 -39.02 40.87 -6.61
C LEU A 208 -39.08 39.50 -5.90
N VAL A 209 -40.28 38.91 -5.78
CA VAL A 209 -40.46 37.58 -5.17
C VAL A 209 -39.75 36.50 -5.99
N ALA A 210 -39.85 36.55 -7.32
CA ALA A 210 -39.14 35.61 -8.18
C ALA A 210 -37.61 35.72 -8.01
N ALA A 211 -37.07 36.94 -7.92
CA ALA A 211 -35.65 37.16 -7.66
C ALA A 211 -35.21 36.66 -6.26
N GLN A 212 -36.05 36.82 -5.23
CA GLN A 212 -35.79 36.27 -3.90
C GLN A 212 -35.76 34.75 -3.88
N LEU A 213 -36.73 34.09 -4.54
CA LEU A 213 -36.76 32.63 -4.66
C LEU A 213 -35.58 32.09 -5.47
N GLU A 214 -35.19 32.79 -6.55
CA GLU A 214 -34.00 32.43 -7.33
C GLU A 214 -32.72 32.59 -6.52
N ALA A 215 -32.60 33.66 -5.72
CA ALA A 215 -31.47 33.85 -4.81
C ALA A 215 -31.39 32.74 -3.75
N GLN A 216 -32.51 32.38 -3.13
CA GLN A 216 -32.58 31.26 -2.17
C GLN A 216 -32.20 29.92 -2.84
N ARG A 217 -32.66 29.68 -4.07
CA ARG A 217 -32.30 28.47 -4.81
C ARG A 217 -30.80 28.41 -5.08
N ILE A 218 -30.20 29.51 -5.54
CA ILE A 218 -28.76 29.61 -5.77
C ILE A 218 -27.99 29.36 -4.47
N GLU A 219 -28.46 29.91 -3.35
CA GLU A 219 -27.84 29.69 -2.04
C GLU A 219 -27.91 28.21 -1.61
N MET A 220 -29.06 27.56 -1.76
CA MET A 220 -29.19 26.13 -1.47
C MET A 220 -28.32 25.27 -2.40
N GLU A 221 -28.21 25.61 -3.68
CA GLU A 221 -27.33 24.91 -4.62
C GLU A 221 -25.86 25.07 -4.23
N ARG A 222 -25.45 26.26 -3.76
CA ARG A 222 -24.09 26.48 -3.19
C ARG A 222 -23.86 25.65 -1.94
N GLN A 223 -24.79 25.67 -0.99
CA GLN A 223 -24.68 24.87 0.23
C GLN A 223 -24.58 23.36 -0.07
N ARG A 224 -25.32 22.86 -1.07
CA ARG A 224 -25.22 21.47 -1.52
C ARG A 224 -23.85 21.17 -2.14
N ALA A 225 -23.36 22.07 -3.00
CA ALA A 225 -22.04 21.90 -3.62
C ALA A 225 -20.90 21.92 -2.58
N ASP A 226 -20.98 22.80 -1.58
CA ASP A 226 -20.00 22.88 -0.49
C ASP A 226 -20.06 21.64 0.42
N ALA A 227 -21.27 21.16 0.72
CA ALA A 227 -21.45 19.92 1.47
C ALA A 227 -20.92 18.68 0.72
N GLU A 228 -21.09 18.63 -0.61
CA GLU A 228 -20.55 17.56 -1.44
C GLU A 228 -19.01 17.60 -1.49
N ARG A 229 -18.42 18.79 -1.65
CA ARG A 229 -16.96 18.98 -1.57
C ARG A 229 -16.41 18.53 -0.22
N ALA A 230 -17.05 18.92 0.87
CA ALA A 230 -16.66 18.51 2.21
C ALA A 230 -16.74 16.99 2.42
N ARG A 231 -17.74 16.32 1.83
CA ARG A 231 -17.84 14.85 1.85
C ARG A 231 -16.70 14.18 1.11
N ILE A 232 -16.39 14.65 -0.10
CA ILE A 232 -15.29 14.11 -0.92
C ILE A 232 -13.94 14.31 -0.20
N GLU A 233 -13.70 15.50 0.36
CA GLU A 233 -12.47 15.77 1.12
C GLU A 233 -12.36 14.88 2.37
N ALA A 234 -13.46 14.67 3.10
CA ALA A 234 -13.47 13.79 4.26
C ALA A 234 -13.21 12.33 3.88
N GLU A 235 -13.75 11.87 2.75
CA GLU A 235 -13.49 10.53 2.23
C GLU A 235 -12.03 10.36 1.79
N GLN A 236 -11.47 11.34 1.09
CA GLN A 236 -10.04 11.33 0.72
C GLN A 236 -9.12 11.28 1.94
N ARG A 237 -9.43 12.04 2.98
CA ARG A 237 -8.68 11.99 4.25
C ARG A 237 -8.74 10.61 4.89
N ARG A 238 -9.92 9.97 4.92
CA ARG A 238 -10.06 8.59 5.45
C ARG A 238 -9.24 7.59 4.65
N ILE A 239 -9.24 7.69 3.31
CA ILE A 239 -8.45 6.82 2.45
C ILE A 239 -6.95 7.01 2.70
N GLU A 240 -6.49 8.25 2.82
CA GLU A 240 -5.07 8.53 3.08
C GLU A 240 -4.65 8.08 4.49
N GLU A 241 -5.48 8.30 5.51
CA GLU A 241 -5.25 7.78 6.86
C GLU A 241 -5.16 6.25 6.89
N GLN A 242 -6.05 5.56 6.17
CA GLN A 242 -6.00 4.10 6.02
C GLN A 242 -4.70 3.66 5.34
N ARG A 243 -4.31 4.33 4.26
CA ARG A 243 -3.06 4.03 3.54
C ARG A 243 -1.83 4.21 4.42
N ILE A 244 -1.78 5.27 5.22
CA ILE A 244 -0.70 5.50 6.19
C ILE A 244 -0.70 4.42 7.27
N ALA A 245 -1.86 4.01 7.77
CA ALA A 245 -1.99 2.94 8.76
C ALA A 245 -1.56 1.57 8.21
N ASP A 246 -1.84 1.28 6.94
CA ASP A 246 -1.40 0.06 6.27
C ASP A 246 0.12 0.04 6.08
N LEU A 247 0.71 1.16 5.66
CA LEU A 247 2.16 1.30 5.53
C LEU A 247 2.88 1.08 6.87
N ARG A 248 2.37 1.68 7.95
CA ARG A 248 2.93 1.46 9.30
C ARG A 248 2.86 0.00 9.74
N ARG A 249 1.73 -0.67 9.50
CA ARG A 249 1.58 -2.11 9.79
C ARG A 249 2.55 -2.96 8.96
N ALA A 250 2.76 -2.63 7.69
CA ALA A 250 3.71 -3.33 6.83
C ALA A 250 5.17 -3.17 7.32
N ASP A 251 5.54 -1.96 7.75
CA ASP A 251 6.88 -1.70 8.29
C ASP A 251 7.11 -2.37 9.65
N GLU A 252 6.11 -2.40 10.53
CA GLU A 252 6.15 -3.14 11.79
C GLU A 252 6.35 -4.65 11.57
N LEU A 253 5.64 -5.23 10.59
CA LEU A 253 5.79 -6.64 10.22
C LEU A 253 7.20 -6.93 9.69
N ARG A 254 7.73 -6.08 8.79
CA ARG A 254 9.11 -6.22 8.28
C ARG A 254 10.14 -6.16 9.40
N LEU A 255 9.97 -5.23 10.35
CA LEU A 255 10.88 -5.10 11.49
C LEU A 255 10.78 -6.33 12.43
N ALA A 256 9.58 -6.87 12.64
CA ALA A 256 9.39 -8.08 13.42
C ALA A 256 10.03 -9.31 12.76
N GLU A 257 9.93 -9.44 11.44
CA GLU A 257 10.61 -10.51 10.68
C GLU A 257 12.12 -10.40 10.76
N LEU A 258 12.68 -9.19 10.61
CA LEU A 258 14.12 -8.95 10.76
C LEU A 258 14.61 -9.35 12.16
N ARG A 259 13.89 -8.96 13.22
CA ARG A 259 14.23 -9.35 14.60
C ARG A 259 14.17 -10.87 14.81
N ARG A 260 13.20 -11.55 14.21
CA ARG A 260 13.13 -13.03 14.26
C ARG A 260 14.32 -13.67 13.55
N ALA A 261 14.70 -13.18 12.38
CA ALA A 261 15.85 -13.67 11.65
C ALA A 261 17.17 -13.43 12.40
N GLU A 262 17.33 -12.27 13.06
CA GLU A 262 18.48 -11.99 13.92
C GLU A 262 18.54 -12.91 15.14
N MET A 263 17.41 -13.15 15.81
CA MET A 263 17.36 -14.10 16.93
C MET A 263 17.73 -15.52 16.50
N GLN A 264 17.25 -15.98 15.34
CA GLN A 264 17.59 -17.29 14.79
C GLN A 264 19.08 -17.43 14.48
N ARG A 265 19.68 -16.41 13.85
CA ARG A 265 21.14 -16.39 13.60
C ARG A 265 21.94 -16.43 14.89
N ALA A 266 21.54 -15.64 15.89
CA ALA A 266 22.21 -15.63 17.20
C ALA A 266 22.07 -16.98 17.92
N GLU A 267 20.94 -17.68 17.78
CA GLU A 267 20.74 -19.02 18.34
C GLU A 267 21.58 -20.07 17.62
N GLU A 268 21.64 -20.03 16.28
CA GLU A 268 22.50 -20.91 15.49
C GLU A 268 23.99 -20.73 15.82
N ASP A 269 24.44 -19.48 15.97
CA ASP A 269 25.81 -19.16 16.35
C ASP A 269 26.13 -19.68 17.77
N ARG A 270 25.18 -19.54 18.71
CA ARG A 270 25.32 -20.14 20.06
C ARG A 270 25.37 -21.66 20.00
N ARG A 271 24.56 -22.30 19.16
CA ARG A 271 24.57 -23.75 19.00
C ARG A 271 25.90 -24.23 18.42
N ARG A 272 26.42 -23.57 17.39
CA ARG A 272 27.74 -23.88 16.81
C ARG A 272 28.86 -23.71 17.84
N ALA A 273 28.88 -22.61 18.58
CA ALA A 273 29.86 -22.39 19.63
C ALA A 273 29.81 -23.47 20.73
N ALA A 274 28.60 -23.87 21.16
CA ALA A 274 28.42 -24.94 22.14
C ALA A 274 28.87 -26.32 21.61
N GLU A 275 28.59 -26.63 20.34
CA GLU A 275 29.05 -27.85 19.68
C GLU A 275 30.58 -27.89 19.55
N GLU A 276 31.21 -26.77 19.18
CA GLU A 276 32.67 -26.65 19.11
C GLU A 276 33.33 -26.80 20.49
N GLU A 277 32.76 -26.17 21.53
CA GLU A 277 33.26 -26.31 22.91
C GLU A 277 33.12 -27.76 23.39
N ALA A 278 31.97 -28.40 23.13
CA ALA A 278 31.75 -29.80 23.47
C ALA A 278 32.72 -30.73 22.72
N ALA A 279 33.01 -30.46 21.45
CA ALA A 279 33.97 -31.20 20.66
C ALA A 279 35.40 -31.05 21.21
N ARG A 280 35.81 -29.84 21.61
CA ARG A 280 37.11 -29.60 22.26
C ARG A 280 37.23 -30.36 23.57
N LYS A 281 36.23 -30.29 24.45
CA LYS A 281 36.22 -31.04 25.72
C LYS A 281 36.29 -32.55 25.51
N ARG A 282 35.59 -33.09 24.50
CA ARG A 282 35.68 -34.52 24.15
C ARG A 282 37.07 -34.90 23.65
N ALA A 283 37.68 -34.08 22.79
CA ALA A 283 39.03 -34.33 22.28
C ALA A 283 40.08 -34.25 23.40
N GLU A 284 39.96 -33.30 24.33
CA GLU A 284 40.82 -33.18 25.50
C GLU A 284 40.67 -34.38 26.44
N ALA A 285 39.43 -34.80 26.73
CA ALA A 285 39.16 -35.97 27.54
C ALA A 285 39.72 -37.26 26.92
N GLN A 286 39.60 -37.42 25.60
CA GLN A 286 40.19 -38.54 24.87
C GLN A 286 41.72 -38.53 24.95
N ARG A 287 42.36 -37.38 24.72
CA ARG A 287 43.82 -37.24 24.84
C ARG A 287 44.30 -37.54 26.26
N ALA A 288 43.60 -37.03 27.28
CA ALA A 288 43.92 -37.31 28.66
C ALA A 288 43.78 -38.80 28.99
N GLU A 289 42.74 -39.47 28.48
CA GLU A 289 42.59 -40.92 28.67
C GLU A 289 43.69 -41.71 27.95
N GLU A 290 44.01 -41.37 26.70
CA GLU A 290 45.10 -41.99 25.98
C GLU A 290 46.44 -41.80 26.69
N GLU A 291 46.69 -40.62 27.25
CA GLU A 291 47.88 -40.33 28.04
C GLU A 291 47.91 -41.17 29.33
N ARG A 292 46.80 -41.27 30.06
CA ARG A 292 46.67 -42.17 31.21
C ARG A 292 46.97 -43.62 30.83
N GLN A 293 46.42 -44.11 29.73
CA GLN A 293 46.68 -45.46 29.23
C GLN A 293 48.16 -45.65 28.84
N ARG A 294 48.78 -44.65 28.22
CA ARG A 294 50.22 -44.68 27.90
C ARG A 294 51.07 -44.69 29.16
N GLU A 295 50.72 -43.91 30.18
CA GLU A 295 51.40 -43.93 31.47
C GLU A 295 51.27 -45.30 32.15
N LEU A 296 50.08 -45.88 32.19
CA LEU A 296 49.85 -47.22 32.75
C LEU A 296 50.66 -48.31 32.03
N ARG A 297 50.91 -48.17 30.73
CA ARG A 297 51.72 -49.09 29.92
C ARG A 297 53.23 -48.86 30.04
N ARG A 298 53.69 -47.82 30.75
CA ARG A 298 55.13 -47.62 30.95
C ARG A 298 55.74 -48.84 31.64
N PRO A 299 56.95 -49.29 31.23
CA PRO A 299 57.60 -50.47 31.80
C PRO A 299 57.65 -50.48 33.33
N VAL A 300 57.96 -49.33 33.96
CA VAL A 300 57.96 -49.17 35.42
C VAL A 300 56.59 -49.48 36.04
N ASN A 301 55.50 -48.98 35.46
CA ASN A 301 54.14 -49.15 36.00
C ASN A 301 53.63 -50.58 35.79
N VAL A 302 53.96 -51.18 34.64
CA VAL A 302 53.68 -52.59 34.37
C VAL A 302 54.44 -53.49 35.36
N LEU A 303 55.70 -53.17 35.66
CA LEU A 303 56.49 -53.89 36.65
C LEU A 303 55.91 -53.74 38.07
N LYS A 304 55.59 -52.52 38.50
CA LYS A 304 54.93 -52.26 39.80
C LYS A 304 53.64 -53.07 39.95
N ARG A 305 52.79 -53.10 38.92
CA ARG A 305 51.56 -53.90 38.93
C ARG A 305 51.83 -55.40 39.01
N SER A 306 52.81 -55.89 38.24
CA SER A 306 53.23 -57.29 38.26
C SER A 306 53.80 -57.68 39.64
N TYR A 307 54.58 -56.80 40.27
CA TYR A 307 55.06 -56.98 41.63
C TYR A 307 53.93 -56.98 42.65
N ALA A 308 52.93 -56.12 42.51
CA ALA A 308 51.78 -56.11 43.42
C ALA A 308 51.02 -57.45 43.36
N HIS A 309 50.78 -57.98 42.15
CA HIS A 309 50.19 -59.31 41.99
C HIS A 309 51.05 -60.42 42.58
N TYR A 310 52.37 -60.41 42.32
CA TYR A 310 53.28 -61.40 42.87
C TYR A 310 53.37 -61.34 44.40
N ALA A 311 53.43 -60.14 44.97
CA ALA A 311 53.50 -59.93 46.40
C ALA A 311 52.19 -60.38 47.09
N PHE A 312 51.03 -60.17 46.47
CA PHE A 312 49.76 -60.71 46.96
C PHE A 312 49.72 -62.25 46.87
N VAL A 313 50.17 -62.84 45.76
CA VAL A 313 50.30 -64.30 45.60
C VAL A 313 51.24 -64.89 46.66
N LYS A 314 52.35 -64.19 46.96
CA LYS A 314 53.28 -64.56 48.03
C LYS A 314 52.59 -64.54 49.40
N GLN A 315 51.84 -63.50 49.72
CA GLN A 315 51.06 -63.43 50.96
C GLN A 315 50.04 -64.58 51.05
N CYS A 316 49.32 -64.89 49.97
CA CYS A 316 48.40 -66.03 49.91
C CYS A 316 49.11 -67.38 50.16
N PHE A 317 50.33 -67.53 49.64
CA PHE A 317 51.16 -68.71 49.89
C PHE A 317 51.66 -68.76 51.34
N GLU A 318 52.04 -67.63 51.94
CA GLU A 318 52.53 -67.56 53.32
C GLU A 318 51.39 -67.73 54.34
N PHE A 319 50.17 -67.27 54.04
CA PHE A 319 48.99 -67.50 54.87
C PHE A 319 48.66 -68.99 55.04
N ARG A 320 49.12 -69.84 54.11
CA ARG A 320 49.04 -71.30 54.15
C ARG A 320 49.77 -71.92 55.37
N SER A 321 50.69 -71.19 56.00
CA SER A 321 51.50 -71.69 57.12
C SER A 321 50.69 -72.16 58.34
N GLY A 322 49.37 -71.90 58.37
CA GLY A 322 48.43 -72.34 59.42
C GLY A 322 47.57 -73.58 59.11
N TYR A 323 47.76 -74.30 58.00
CA TYR A 323 47.02 -75.54 57.60
C TYR A 323 45.49 -75.46 57.38
N VAL A 324 44.81 -74.33 57.65
CA VAL A 324 43.34 -74.26 57.57
C VAL A 324 42.80 -74.08 56.13
N SER A 325 43.58 -73.53 55.19
CA SER A 325 43.15 -73.34 53.80
C SER A 325 44.33 -73.19 52.83
N ILE A 326 44.35 -73.96 51.74
CA ILE A 326 45.35 -73.84 50.67
C ILE A 326 44.75 -73.03 49.52
N PHE A 327 45.22 -71.79 49.33
CA PHE A 327 44.76 -70.92 48.24
C PHE A 327 45.69 -70.97 47.02
N VAL A 328 47.00 -71.13 47.23
CA VAL A 328 48.03 -71.24 46.19
C VAL A 328 48.95 -72.41 46.53
N SER A 329 49.10 -73.34 45.58
CA SER A 329 49.98 -74.51 45.71
C SER A 329 51.46 -74.13 45.54
N GLU A 330 52.34 -75.02 45.96
CA GLU A 330 53.80 -74.80 45.82
C GLU A 330 54.23 -74.74 44.35
N ASN A 331 53.62 -75.56 43.49
CA ASN A 331 53.83 -75.50 42.04
C ASN A 331 53.38 -74.15 41.46
N GLU A 332 52.22 -73.64 41.87
CA GLU A 332 51.72 -72.34 41.43
C GLU A 332 52.61 -71.18 41.89
N PHE A 333 53.07 -71.21 43.14
CA PHE A 333 54.01 -70.22 43.66
C PHE A 333 55.37 -70.29 42.94
N GLY A 334 55.86 -71.49 42.67
CA GLY A 334 57.06 -71.71 41.86
C GLY A 334 56.95 -71.08 40.47
N ARG A 335 55.80 -71.27 39.79
CA ARG A 335 55.50 -70.62 38.51
C ARG A 335 55.43 -69.11 38.64
N ALA A 336 54.77 -68.58 39.67
CA ALA A 336 54.71 -67.15 39.94
C ALA A 336 56.09 -66.51 40.12
N ARG A 337 57.02 -67.19 40.81
CA ARG A 337 58.40 -66.72 41.00
C ARG A 337 59.20 -66.68 39.69
N ILE A 338 59.01 -67.67 38.82
CA ILE A 338 59.65 -67.71 37.50
C ILE A 338 59.09 -66.58 36.63
N ALA A 339 57.77 -66.45 36.59
CA ALA A 339 57.06 -65.45 35.81
C ALA A 339 57.49 -64.02 36.16
N ILE A 340 57.52 -63.66 37.46
CA ILE A 340 57.89 -62.30 37.85
C ILE A 340 59.35 -61.95 37.52
N LYS A 341 60.28 -62.92 37.67
CA LYS A 341 61.69 -62.73 37.29
C LYS A 341 61.85 -62.55 35.78
N ALA A 342 61.09 -63.29 34.98
CA ALA A 342 61.11 -63.16 33.53
C ALA A 342 60.51 -61.82 33.06
N ILE A 343 59.39 -61.38 33.66
CA ILE A 343 58.80 -60.05 33.44
C ILE A 343 59.83 -58.96 33.79
N GLU A 344 60.43 -59.03 34.97
CA GLU A 344 61.43 -58.05 35.42
C GLU A 344 62.62 -57.97 34.46
N THR A 345 63.19 -59.11 34.08
CA THR A 345 64.33 -59.18 33.14
C THR A 345 63.98 -58.56 31.80
N LYS A 346 62.79 -58.87 31.27
CA LYS A 346 62.32 -58.31 30.00
C LYS A 346 62.08 -56.81 30.09
N LEU A 347 61.43 -56.32 31.14
CA LEU A 347 61.17 -54.89 31.31
C LEU A 347 62.46 -54.09 31.56
N LYS A 348 63.43 -54.64 32.31
CA LYS A 348 64.79 -54.07 32.44
C LYS A 348 65.53 -53.99 31.11
N SER A 349 65.34 -54.97 30.22
CA SER A 349 65.96 -54.94 28.89
C SER A 349 65.37 -53.85 27.99
N LEU A 350 64.11 -53.47 28.23
CA LEU A 350 63.42 -52.38 27.50
C LEU A 350 63.76 -51.01 28.07
N ASP A 351 63.90 -50.90 29.39
CA ASP A 351 64.30 -49.68 30.08
C ASP A 351 65.26 -50.02 31.23
N GLY A 352 66.54 -49.75 31.01
CA GLY A 352 67.60 -50.02 31.98
C GLY A 352 67.61 -49.08 33.18
N SER A 353 66.81 -48.01 33.17
CA SER A 353 66.74 -47.02 34.26
C SER A 353 65.76 -47.43 35.38
N ILE A 354 65.04 -48.54 35.21
CA ILE A 354 64.05 -49.02 36.19
C ILE A 354 64.74 -49.41 37.50
N ASN A 355 64.42 -48.69 38.58
CA ASN A 355 64.79 -49.07 39.94
C ASN A 355 63.81 -50.14 40.48
N THR A 356 64.24 -51.40 40.48
CA THR A 356 63.39 -52.53 40.88
C THR A 356 63.12 -52.60 42.37
N ASP A 357 64.07 -52.19 43.19
CA ASP A 357 63.93 -52.25 44.65
C ASP A 357 62.87 -51.24 45.10
N PHE A 358 62.89 -50.05 44.50
CA PHE A 358 61.85 -49.05 44.74
C PHE A 358 60.48 -49.52 44.24
N ALA A 359 60.40 -50.06 43.02
CA ALA A 359 59.14 -50.56 42.46
C ALA A 359 58.54 -51.72 43.29
N TRP A 360 59.40 -52.59 43.83
CA TRP A 360 59.00 -53.67 44.74
C TRP A 360 58.50 -53.12 46.08
N ALA A 361 59.25 -52.21 46.71
CA ALA A 361 58.89 -51.64 48.00
C ALA A 361 57.53 -50.94 47.95
N GLU A 362 57.28 -50.16 46.90
CA GLU A 362 56.00 -49.48 46.67
C GLU A 362 54.86 -50.48 46.47
N ALA A 363 55.06 -51.49 45.61
CA ALA A 363 54.06 -52.52 45.35
C ALA A 363 53.72 -53.36 46.60
N ALA A 364 54.74 -53.73 47.39
CA ALA A 364 54.56 -54.52 48.61
C ALA A 364 53.89 -53.73 49.74
N SER A 365 54.11 -52.40 49.81
CA SER A 365 53.49 -51.53 50.82
C SER A 365 51.96 -51.41 50.67
N SER A 366 51.42 -51.72 49.50
CA SER A 366 49.99 -51.60 49.18
C SER A 366 49.16 -52.82 49.60
N ILE A 367 49.78 -53.80 50.28
CA ILE A 367 49.16 -55.08 50.61
C ILE A 367 48.64 -55.05 52.04
N GLY A 368 47.35 -54.73 52.18
CA GLY A 368 46.64 -54.70 53.47
C GLY A 368 45.36 -55.54 53.51
N ILE A 369 45.11 -56.36 52.47
CA ILE A 369 43.86 -57.11 52.31
C ILE A 369 44.05 -58.54 52.86
N VAL A 370 43.02 -59.05 53.54
CA VAL A 370 42.99 -60.44 54.04
C VAL A 370 42.88 -61.40 52.83
N PRO A 371 43.73 -62.43 52.72
CA PRO A 371 43.70 -63.33 51.57
C PRO A 371 42.40 -64.15 51.51
N GLU A 372 41.66 -64.03 50.41
CA GLU A 372 40.52 -64.90 50.07
C GLU A 372 40.85 -65.76 48.85
N ARG A 373 40.32 -66.98 48.78
CA ARG A 373 40.62 -67.95 47.70
C ARG A 373 40.52 -67.35 46.31
N ASP A 374 39.41 -66.67 46.02
CA ASP A 374 39.12 -66.13 44.69
C ASP A 374 40.07 -64.99 44.35
N THR A 375 40.38 -64.11 45.32
CA THR A 375 41.35 -63.03 45.13
C THR A 375 42.77 -63.54 44.89
N CYS A 376 43.18 -64.60 45.58
CA CYS A 376 44.49 -65.24 45.42
C CYS A 376 44.65 -65.87 44.03
N GLN A 377 43.62 -66.59 43.58
CA GLN A 377 43.62 -67.22 42.26
C GLN A 377 43.54 -66.18 41.15
N MET A 378 42.75 -65.12 41.32
CA MET A 378 42.69 -64.01 40.38
C MET A 378 44.03 -63.28 40.26
N ALA A 379 44.71 -62.97 41.36
CA ALA A 379 46.02 -62.33 41.34
C ALA A 379 47.08 -63.20 40.63
N LEU A 380 47.03 -64.53 40.85
CA LEU A 380 47.88 -65.48 40.13
C LEU A 380 47.60 -65.46 38.62
N GLN A 381 46.32 -65.50 38.23
CA GLN A 381 45.93 -65.43 36.81
C GLN A 381 46.36 -64.13 36.14
N LEU A 382 46.19 -62.99 36.81
CA LEU A 382 46.65 -61.69 36.31
C LEU A 382 48.17 -61.62 36.14
N LEU A 383 48.93 -62.19 37.08
CA LEU A 383 50.39 -62.31 36.95
C LEU A 383 50.78 -63.21 35.79
N MET A 384 50.10 -64.35 35.60
CA MET A 384 50.39 -65.28 34.50
C MET A 384 50.02 -64.66 33.14
N ALA A 385 48.92 -63.91 33.06
CA ALA A 385 48.54 -63.19 31.85
C ALA A 385 49.57 -62.11 31.50
N ALA A 386 50.02 -61.32 32.47
CA ALA A 386 51.09 -60.34 32.28
C ALA A 386 52.40 -61.01 31.82
N PHE A 387 52.72 -62.19 32.36
CA PHE A 387 53.89 -62.96 31.95
C PHE A 387 53.82 -63.40 30.49
N GLN A 388 52.68 -63.93 30.05
CA GLN A 388 52.47 -64.34 28.66
C GLN A 388 52.51 -63.15 27.70
N GLU A 389 51.98 -61.99 28.11
CA GLU A 389 51.97 -60.78 27.28
C GLU A 389 53.38 -60.17 27.13
N ILE A 390 54.14 -60.08 28.23
CA ILE A 390 55.41 -59.35 28.28
C ILE A 390 56.59 -60.23 27.86
N ALA A 391 56.60 -61.49 28.31
CA ALA A 391 57.72 -62.41 28.13
C ALA A 391 57.25 -63.79 27.58
N PRO A 392 56.58 -63.83 26.40
CA PRO A 392 56.08 -65.08 25.83
C PRO A 392 57.21 -66.09 25.54
N ASP A 393 58.40 -65.60 25.17
CA ASP A 393 59.56 -66.44 24.85
C ASP A 393 60.13 -67.17 26.08
N ALA A 394 59.85 -66.66 27.28
CA ALA A 394 60.21 -67.34 28.52
C ALA A 394 59.14 -68.36 28.95
N ALA A 395 57.93 -68.30 28.37
CA ALA A 395 56.85 -69.23 28.62
C ALA A 395 56.92 -70.48 27.72
N THR A 396 57.58 -70.39 26.57
CA THR A 396 57.84 -71.54 25.71
C THR A 396 59.01 -72.35 26.27
N PRO A 397 58.83 -73.65 26.57
CA PRO A 397 59.96 -74.48 26.95
C PRO A 397 60.94 -74.50 25.78
N LYS A 398 62.18 -74.07 26.03
CA LYS A 398 63.26 -74.26 25.05
C LYS A 398 63.31 -75.75 24.74
N LYS A 399 62.94 -76.11 23.51
CA LYS A 399 63.21 -77.44 22.96
C LYS A 399 64.72 -77.49 22.75
N ASP A 400 65.44 -77.76 23.82
CA ASP A 400 66.83 -78.18 23.74
C ASP A 400 66.78 -79.63 23.22
N PHE A 401 67.04 -79.79 21.92
CA PHE A 401 67.37 -81.06 21.29
C PHE A 401 68.89 -81.20 21.23
#